data_AF-A0A6J7ALN7-F1
#
_entry.id   AF-A0A6J7ALN7-F1
#
_cell.length_a   1.000
_cell.length_b   1.000
_cell.length_c   1.000
_cell.angle_alpha   90.00
_cell.angle_beta   90.00
_cell.angle_gamma   90.00
#
_symmetry.space_group_name_H-M   'P 1'
#
loop_
_entity.id
_entity.type
_entity.pdbx_description
1 polymer ?
#
loop_
_entity_poly.entity_id
_entity_poly.type
_entity_poly.pdbx_seq_one_letter_code
_entity_poly.pdbx_strand_id
1 'polypeptide(L)'
;MAAGPGDDAYGAVSLRVGYHGTASVAGRVPPTVFVPRPKVDSVLVSIERSPEPAVDPGLVSEDEIFALVRQAFGQRRKMLRRSLAAVVSPEAFEAAGVLPTARPEELDVRDFGRLALSLK
;
A
#
# COMPACT_ATOMS: atom_id res chain seq x y z
N MET A 1 -7.34 1.96 -4.32
CA MET A 1 -6.63 2.10 -5.62
C MET A 1 -6.02 3.49 -5.74
N ALA A 2 -6.83 4.54 -5.92
CA ALA A 2 -6.35 5.93 -6.03
C ALA A 2 -6.33 6.70 -4.70
N ALA A 3 -6.49 6.00 -3.57
CA ALA A 3 -6.42 6.60 -2.24
C ALA A 3 -4.94 6.75 -1.83
N GLY A 4 -4.63 7.78 -1.06
CA GLY A 4 -3.29 8.03 -0.50
C GLY A 4 -3.18 7.61 0.98
N PRO A 5 -1.96 7.60 1.55
CA PRO A 5 -1.78 7.32 2.97
C PRO A 5 -2.67 8.21 3.86
N GLY A 6 -3.27 7.60 4.88
CA GLY A 6 -4.22 8.27 5.79
C GLY A 6 -5.68 8.25 5.32
N ASP A 7 -5.97 7.95 4.06
CA ASP A 7 -7.36 7.81 3.58
C ASP A 7 -7.99 6.51 4.10
N ASP A 8 -9.28 6.54 4.43
CA ASP A 8 -10.04 5.35 4.83
C ASP A 8 -9.98 4.23 3.78
N ALA A 9 -10.01 4.60 2.50
CA ALA A 9 -9.96 3.67 1.37
C ALA A 9 -8.53 3.23 1.00
N TYR A 10 -7.50 3.75 1.67
CA TYR A 10 -6.12 3.35 1.45
C TYR A 10 -5.89 1.91 1.87
N GLY A 11 -5.03 1.17 1.20
CA GLY A 11 -4.79 -0.23 1.55
C GLY A 11 -3.82 -0.95 0.62
N ALA A 12 -3.74 -2.27 0.79
CA ALA A 12 -2.84 -3.13 0.01
C ALA A 12 -2.97 -2.94 -1.52
N VAL A 13 -4.18 -2.69 -2.02
CA VAL A 13 -4.38 -2.42 -3.46
C VAL A 13 -3.82 -1.05 -3.86
N SER A 14 -3.98 -0.01 -3.03
CA SER A 14 -3.37 1.30 -3.28
C SER A 14 -1.84 1.21 -3.27
N LEU A 15 -1.27 0.45 -2.32
CA LEU A 15 0.17 0.18 -2.25
C LEU A 15 0.69 -0.57 -3.50
N ARG A 16 -0.05 -1.56 -4.00
CA ARG A 16 0.31 -2.28 -5.23
C ARG A 16 0.32 -1.38 -6.44
N VAL A 17 -0.68 -0.51 -6.57
CA VAL A 17 -0.68 0.51 -7.63
C VAL A 17 0.51 1.45 -7.45
N GLY A 18 0.73 1.95 -6.23
CA GLY A 18 1.84 2.84 -5.88
C GLY A 18 3.23 2.25 -6.13
N TYR A 19 3.36 0.91 -6.11
CA TYR A 19 4.59 0.22 -6.48
C TYR A 19 4.90 0.35 -7.97
N HIS A 20 3.88 0.22 -8.83
CA HIS A 20 4.06 0.20 -10.29
C HIS A 20 3.80 1.56 -10.96
N GLY A 21 3.24 2.54 -10.25
CA GLY A 21 2.80 3.79 -10.85
C GLY A 21 1.94 4.67 -9.94
N THR A 22 1.07 5.45 -10.56
CA THR A 22 0.09 6.29 -9.87
C THR A 22 -1.32 5.98 -10.36
N ALA A 23 -2.34 6.26 -9.54
CA ALA A 23 -3.72 6.20 -9.97
C ALA A 23 -4.52 7.41 -9.50
N SER A 24 -5.46 7.82 -10.33
CA SER A 24 -6.40 8.91 -10.06
C SER A 24 -7.81 8.55 -10.51
N VAL A 25 -8.82 9.17 -9.90
CA VAL A 25 -10.21 9.02 -10.34
C VAL A 25 -10.42 9.91 -11.56
N ALA A 26 -10.63 9.28 -12.72
CA ALA A 26 -10.86 9.98 -13.99
C ALA A 26 -12.33 10.40 -14.17
N GLY A 27 -13.26 9.73 -13.48
CA GLY A 27 -14.68 10.06 -13.54
C GLY A 27 -15.56 9.11 -12.72
N ARG A 28 -16.81 9.51 -12.50
CA ARG A 28 -17.84 8.66 -11.87
C ARG A 28 -18.85 8.22 -12.91
N VAL A 29 -19.31 6.98 -12.82
CA VAL A 29 -20.28 6.40 -13.76
C VAL A 29 -21.50 5.92 -12.97
N PRO A 30 -22.67 6.56 -13.15
CA PRO A 30 -23.86 6.21 -12.37
C PRO A 30 -24.41 4.83 -12.79
N PRO A 31 -25.06 4.09 -11.88
CA PRO A 31 -25.59 2.76 -12.19
C PRO A 31 -26.68 2.78 -13.27
N THR A 32 -27.31 3.94 -13.51
CA THR A 32 -28.39 4.13 -14.49
C THR A 32 -27.98 3.94 -15.95
N VAL A 33 -26.67 3.94 -16.26
CA VAL A 33 -26.19 3.71 -17.64
C VAL A 33 -25.94 2.23 -17.97
N PHE A 34 -26.16 1.31 -17.02
CA PHE A 34 -25.92 -0.13 -17.20
C PHE A 34 -27.23 -0.93 -17.31
N VAL A 35 -27.20 -2.03 -18.07
CA VAL A 35 -28.29 -3.01 -18.18
C VAL A 35 -27.73 -4.44 -18.01
N PRO A 36 -28.16 -5.21 -16.98
CA PRO A 36 -29.02 -4.80 -15.87
C PRO A 36 -28.34 -3.78 -14.94
N ARG A 37 -29.13 -2.98 -14.22
CA ARG A 37 -28.64 -1.94 -13.31
C ARG A 37 -27.94 -2.56 -12.08
N PRO A 38 -26.67 -2.19 -11.78
CA PRO A 38 -25.98 -2.65 -10.59
C PRO A 38 -26.48 -1.94 -9.32
N LYS A 39 -26.18 -2.52 -8.15
CA LYS A 39 -26.56 -1.98 -6.82
C LYS A 39 -25.57 -0.96 -6.24
N VAL A 40 -24.46 -0.71 -6.92
CA VAL A 40 -23.34 0.13 -6.46
C VAL A 40 -22.95 1.13 -7.55
N ASP A 41 -22.30 2.22 -7.15
CA ASP A 41 -21.69 3.17 -8.07
C ASP A 41 -20.46 2.59 -8.75
N SER A 42 -20.18 3.07 -9.97
CA SER A 42 -18.96 2.76 -10.71
C SER A 42 -18.07 4.01 -10.83
N VAL A 43 -16.77 3.79 -10.98
CA VAL A 43 -15.78 4.85 -11.18
C VAL A 43 -14.81 4.46 -12.29
N LEU A 44 -14.38 5.43 -13.09
CA LEU A 44 -13.26 5.30 -14.00
C LEU A 44 -11.99 5.68 -13.26
N VAL A 45 -10.99 4.80 -13.32
CA VAL A 45 -9.68 5.01 -12.71
C VAL A 45 -8.65 5.10 -13.83
N SER A 46 -7.89 6.19 -13.85
CA SER A 46 -6.69 6.30 -14.68
C SER A 46 -5.52 5.72 -13.89
N ILE A 47 -4.73 4.85 -14.53
CA ILE A 47 -3.50 4.30 -13.95
C ILE A 47 -2.38 4.65 -14.91
N GLU A 48 -1.40 5.39 -14.41
CA GLU A 48 -0.20 5.74 -15.15
C GLU A 48 0.97 4.93 -14.61
N ARG A 49 1.55 4.08 -15.45
CA ARG A 49 2.67 3.22 -15.08
C ARG A 49 3.96 4.04 -15.05
N SER A 50 4.70 3.96 -13.96
CA SER A 50 6.03 4.55 -13.87
C SER A 50 7.02 3.78 -14.75
N PRO A 51 8.06 4.44 -15.30
CA PRO A 51 9.13 3.75 -16.03
C PRO A 51 9.84 2.67 -15.19
N GLU A 52 9.98 2.95 -13.89
CA GLU A 52 10.58 2.06 -12.90
C GLU A 52 9.64 1.91 -11.70
N PRO A 53 9.68 0.75 -10.99
CA PRO A 53 8.90 0.58 -9.77
C PRO A 53 9.38 1.52 -8.66
N ALA A 54 8.52 1.75 -7.66
CA ALA A 54 8.81 2.66 -6.55
C ALA A 54 9.97 2.20 -5.66
N VAL A 55 10.32 0.91 -5.70
CA VAL A 55 11.45 0.30 -4.99
C VAL A 55 12.20 -0.60 -5.95
N ASP A 56 13.53 -0.47 -5.99
CA ASP A 56 14.41 -1.26 -6.86
C ASP A 56 14.32 -2.77 -6.51
N PRO A 57 13.85 -3.62 -7.45
CA PRO A 57 13.77 -5.07 -7.26
C PRO A 57 15.13 -5.74 -6.98
N GLY A 58 16.24 -5.10 -7.37
CA GLY A 58 17.60 -5.58 -7.08
C GLY A 58 18.00 -5.41 -5.62
N LEU A 59 17.39 -4.46 -4.90
CA LEU A 59 17.60 -4.25 -3.46
C LEU A 59 16.65 -5.10 -2.63
N VAL A 60 15.36 -5.09 -2.99
CA VAL A 60 14.30 -5.84 -2.29
C VAL A 60 13.27 -6.29 -3.31
N SER A 61 12.91 -7.57 -3.27
CA SER A 61 11.89 -8.11 -4.17
C SER A 61 10.49 -7.61 -3.82
N GLU A 62 9.62 -7.52 -4.83
CA GLU A 62 8.21 -7.17 -4.62
C GLU A 62 7.52 -8.10 -3.61
N ASP A 63 7.85 -9.39 -3.61
CA ASP A 63 7.26 -10.37 -2.70
C ASP A 63 7.63 -10.14 -1.23
N GLU A 64 8.87 -9.75 -0.95
CA GLU A 64 9.31 -9.37 0.41
C GLU A 64 8.49 -8.17 0.94
N ILE A 65 8.33 -7.14 0.11
CA ILE A 65 7.54 -5.95 0.45
C ILE A 65 6.08 -6.33 0.72
N PHE A 66 5.47 -7.08 -0.19
CA PHE A 66 4.05 -7.42 -0.07
C PHE A 66 3.75 -8.49 0.97
N ALA A 67 4.75 -9.27 1.42
CA ALA A 67 4.62 -10.08 2.62
C ALA A 67 4.42 -9.21 3.87
N LEU A 68 5.22 -8.16 4.04
CA LEU A 68 5.06 -7.19 5.14
C LEU A 68 3.73 -6.45 5.05
N VAL A 69 3.35 -5.97 3.85
CA VAL A 69 2.07 -5.28 3.63
C VAL A 69 0.90 -6.19 4.02
N ARG A 70 0.89 -7.46 3.60
CA ARG A 70 -0.16 -8.42 3.97
C ARG A 70 -0.26 -8.60 5.48
N GLN A 71 0.87 -8.79 6.16
CA GLN A 71 0.88 -8.97 7.61
C GLN A 71 0.42 -7.71 8.36
N ALA A 72 0.89 -6.54 7.93
CA ALA A 72 0.53 -5.25 8.51
C ALA A 72 -0.98 -4.98 8.37
N PHE A 73 -1.53 -5.10 7.16
CA PHE A 73 -2.95 -4.85 6.91
C PHE A 73 -3.89 -5.92 7.49
N GLY A 74 -3.40 -7.13 7.79
CA GLY A 74 -4.14 -8.12 8.59
C GLY A 74 -4.50 -7.63 10.00
N GLN A 75 -3.76 -6.65 10.52
CA GLN A 75 -4.03 -5.98 11.80
C GLN A 75 -4.10 -4.46 11.64
N ARG A 76 -4.78 -3.98 10.59
CA ARG A 76 -4.84 -2.56 10.17
C ARG A 76 -4.94 -1.51 11.28
N ARG A 77 -5.73 -1.76 12.33
CA ARG A 77 -5.96 -0.80 13.45
C ARG A 77 -4.88 -0.83 14.53
N LYS A 78 -3.85 -1.66 14.40
CA LYS A 78 -2.74 -1.80 15.35
C LYS A 78 -1.52 -1.05 14.83
N MET A 79 -0.70 -0.57 15.77
CA MET A 79 0.62 0.01 15.46
C MET A 79 1.52 -1.05 14.81
N LEU A 80 2.44 -0.63 13.94
CA LEU A 80 3.33 -1.52 13.19
C LEU A 80 4.17 -2.43 14.09
N ARG A 81 4.69 -1.92 15.21
CA ARG A 81 5.40 -2.74 16.22
C ARG A 81 4.57 -3.88 16.81
N ARG A 82 3.24 -3.83 16.67
CA ARG A 82 2.32 -4.90 17.10
C ARG A 82 1.95 -5.80 15.93
N SER A 83 1.63 -5.24 14.77
CA SER A 83 1.26 -6.05 13.59
C SER A 83 2.44 -6.82 13.01
N LEU A 84 3.65 -6.28 13.09
CA LEU A 84 4.89 -6.84 12.55
C LEU A 84 5.83 -7.42 13.62
N ALA A 85 5.37 -7.59 14.86
CA ALA A 85 6.20 -7.99 16.00
C ALA A 85 6.99 -9.30 15.78
N ALA A 86 6.51 -10.19 14.92
CA ALA A 86 7.16 -11.47 14.62
C ALA A 86 8.30 -11.37 13.59
N VAL A 87 8.39 -10.28 12.83
CA VAL A 87 9.25 -10.18 11.63
C VAL A 87 10.06 -8.89 11.53
N VAL A 88 9.70 -7.83 12.27
CA VAL A 88 10.45 -6.56 12.29
C VAL A 88 10.89 -6.24 13.72
N SER A 89 12.20 -6.10 13.93
CA SER A 89 12.78 -5.69 15.21
C SER A 89 12.73 -4.17 15.42
N PRO A 90 12.87 -3.66 16.65
CA PRO A 90 12.97 -2.22 16.90
C PRO A 90 14.09 -1.54 16.11
N GLU A 91 15.24 -2.20 15.96
CA GLU A 91 16.41 -1.70 15.23
C GLU A 91 16.12 -1.58 13.73
N ALA A 92 15.34 -2.51 13.17
CA ALA A 92 14.90 -2.45 11.78
C ALA A 92 13.96 -1.25 11.51
N PHE A 93 13.06 -0.91 12.45
CA PHE A 93 12.27 0.31 12.36
C PHE A 93 13.14 1.58 12.33
N GLU A 94 14.15 1.63 13.19
CA GLU A 94 15.10 2.75 13.25
C GLU A 94 15.91 2.86 11.96
N ALA A 95 16.49 1.75 11.48
CA ALA A 95 17.26 1.68 10.24
C ALA A 95 16.43 2.07 9.01
N ALA A 96 15.13 1.70 8.98
CA ALA A 96 14.21 2.06 7.91
C ALA A 96 13.71 3.51 7.99
N GLY A 97 13.92 4.20 9.11
CA GLY A 97 13.34 5.52 9.39
C GLY A 97 11.81 5.48 9.46
N VAL A 98 11.23 4.39 9.99
CA VAL A 98 9.79 4.20 10.10
C VAL A 98 9.37 4.20 11.56
N LEU A 99 8.35 5.00 11.89
CA LEU A 99 7.83 5.05 13.25
C LEU A 99 7.17 3.71 13.65
N PRO A 100 7.64 3.03 14.71
CA PRO A 100 7.04 1.78 15.16
C PRO A 100 5.60 1.93 15.67
N THR A 101 5.19 3.17 15.98
CA THR A 101 3.84 3.54 16.41
C THR A 101 2.91 3.89 15.26
N ALA A 102 3.42 4.05 14.04
CA ALA A 102 2.58 4.30 12.87
C ALA A 102 1.65 3.13 12.60
N ARG A 103 0.55 3.37 11.89
CA ARG A 103 -0.34 2.32 11.39
C ARG A 103 0.00 1.96 9.94
N PRO A 104 -0.37 0.75 9.47
CA PRO A 104 -0.11 0.33 8.10
C PRO A 104 -0.65 1.29 7.04
N GLU A 105 -1.77 1.95 7.32
CA GLU A 105 -2.44 2.90 6.44
C GLU A 105 -1.76 4.27 6.34
N GLU A 106 -0.77 4.54 7.19
CA GLU A 106 0.02 5.77 7.21
C GLU A 106 1.30 5.67 6.38
N LEU A 107 1.66 4.46 5.92
CA LEU A 107 2.90 4.19 5.18
C LEU A 107 2.65 4.14 3.67
N ASP A 108 3.61 4.67 2.91
CA ASP A 108 3.71 4.43 1.48
C ASP A 108 4.49 3.14 1.16
N VAL A 109 4.54 2.76 -0.11
CA VAL A 109 5.23 1.52 -0.52
C VAL A 109 6.76 1.61 -0.37
N ARG A 110 7.33 2.82 -0.39
CA ARG A 110 8.76 3.03 -0.18
C ARG A 110 9.11 2.84 1.29
N ASP A 111 8.22 3.21 2.21
CA ASP A 111 8.38 2.94 3.64
C ASP A 111 8.42 1.43 3.91
N PHE A 112 7.51 0.67 3.30
CA PHE A 112 7.55 -0.80 3.35
C PHE A 112 8.81 -1.37 2.67
N GLY A 113 9.28 -0.75 1.58
CA GLY A 113 10.55 -1.09 0.93
C GLY A 113 11.76 -0.90 1.85
N ARG A 114 11.85 0.23 2.54
CA ARG A 114 12.92 0.50 3.52
C ARG A 114 12.86 -0.47 4.70
N LEU A 115 11.66 -0.78 5.19
CA LEU A 115 11.48 -1.82 6.21
C LEU A 115 11.98 -3.17 5.73
N ALA A 116 11.56 -3.63 4.55
CA ALA A 116 12.00 -4.91 4.02
C ALA A 116 13.53 -4.95 3.79
N LEU A 117 14.12 -3.84 3.33
CA LEU A 117 15.58 -3.73 3.17
C LEU A 117 16.31 -3.86 4.50
N SER A 118 15.77 -3.30 5.59
CA SER A 118 16.36 -3.37 6.93
C SER A 118 16.35 -4.78 7.58
N LEU A 119 15.68 -5.76 6.97
CA LEU A 119 15.63 -7.15 7.43
C LEU A 119 16.70 -8.05 6.80
N LYS A 120 17.53 -7.50 5.91
CA LYS A 120 18.65 -8.19 5.27
C LYS A 120 19.94 -7.96 6.04
#